data_AF-A0A6A5LKS1-F1
#
_entry.id   AF-A0A6A5LKS1-F1
#
_cell.length_a   1.000
_cell.length_b   1.000
_cell.length_c   1.000
_cell.angle_alpha   90.00
_cell.angle_beta   90.00
_cell.angle_gamma   90.00
#
_symmetry.space_group_name_H-M   'P 1'
#
loop_
_entity.id
_entity.type
_entity.pdbx_description
1 polymer ?
#
loop_
_entity_poly.entity_id
_entity_poly.type
_entity_poly.pdbx_seq_one_letter_code
_entity_poly.pdbx_strand_id
1 'polypeptide(L)'
;MTSTASWAGLWFLTRNTTVSTKTSITSLEFSVLKPNIGTFRLFSPYSMCHNGSTSLTQRSCKCSYTAPVSTRTYEFSDTSSEVELRLNLKGLDIQSSREILVDTSDSSLAIRALRPGLPVTLIETNRLFDRIKPSETIWYIDDDELVVNFKKQDPDLKWPDIMESWESLAAGSAQLLKGASIYLVGNSTEINYKVAQEIATGLGYTPLSTKELLETYSNQTVDSWLLAEGSDSVAEAESAILESISSHVRAAVATLGGQHGASGRTDKWRHLYAGFTVWLSQTEATDEDSAKEETRKNVKDGRLAYTNADVVVKLQGWDSAYAKNVAQACLSALKQLVLSDKKLPGKKSLYIRLGCRGDWPNIKPPGWDPSGEGDRSLDTQ
;
A
#
# COMPACT_ATOMS: atom_id res chain seq x y z
N MET A 1 -4.21 -13.82 33.53
CA MET A 1 -4.79 -12.54 33.10
C MET A 1 -4.31 -12.27 31.68
N THR A 2 -5.15 -12.62 30.72
CA THR A 2 -4.88 -12.58 29.28
C THR A 2 -5.15 -11.18 28.74
N SER A 3 -4.09 -10.47 28.38
CA SER A 3 -4.14 -9.23 27.61
C SER A 3 -4.29 -9.58 26.13
N THR A 4 -5.43 -9.27 25.54
CA THR A 4 -5.68 -9.35 24.10
C THR A 4 -5.18 -8.06 23.45
N ALA A 5 -4.02 -8.11 22.82
CA ALA A 5 -3.51 -7.03 21.97
C ALA A 5 -4.27 -7.04 20.63
N SER A 6 -5.02 -5.97 20.37
CA SER A 6 -5.73 -5.70 19.13
C SER A 6 -4.95 -4.69 18.31
N TRP A 7 -4.09 -5.11 17.37
CA TRP A 7 -3.36 -4.21 16.48
C TRP A 7 -3.48 -4.64 15.00
N ALA A 8 -3.94 -3.73 14.15
CA ALA A 8 -3.63 -3.65 12.71
C ALA A 8 -4.20 -2.33 12.14
N GLY A 9 -3.37 -1.28 12.06
CA GLY A 9 -3.68 -0.04 11.33
C GLY A 9 -2.75 0.09 10.12
N LEU A 10 -3.30 -0.06 8.91
CA LEU A 10 -2.60 0.18 7.64
C LEU A 10 -3.13 1.49 7.05
N TRP A 11 -2.24 2.40 6.69
CA TRP A 11 -2.60 3.78 6.33
C TRP A 11 -2.13 4.15 4.92
N PHE A 12 -3.02 4.76 4.13
CA PHE A 12 -2.78 5.13 2.72
C PHE A 12 -2.82 6.64 2.51
N LEU A 13 -1.88 7.14 1.69
CA LEU A 13 -1.89 8.50 1.19
C LEU A 13 -1.61 8.54 -0.31
N THR A 14 -2.43 9.31 -1.01
CA THR A 14 -2.27 9.74 -2.40
C THR A 14 -1.92 11.23 -2.41
N ARG A 15 -0.95 11.67 -3.22
CA ARG A 15 -0.58 13.08 -3.33
C ARG A 15 -1.62 13.86 -4.16
N ASN A 16 -2.33 14.79 -3.52
CA ASN A 16 -3.02 15.86 -4.25
C ASN A 16 -1.97 16.88 -4.75
N THR A 17 -1.93 17.10 -6.07
CA THR A 17 -1.23 18.25 -6.67
C THR A 17 -2.00 19.53 -6.38
N THR A 18 -1.60 20.27 -5.34
CA THR A 18 -2.03 21.66 -5.14
C THR A 18 -0.89 22.62 -5.44
N VAL A 19 -1.15 23.48 -6.42
CA VAL A 19 -0.36 24.65 -6.80
C VAL A 19 -0.17 25.55 -5.58
N SER A 20 1.07 25.98 -5.35
CA SER A 20 1.46 26.91 -4.29
C SER A 20 0.80 28.28 -4.49
N THR A 21 -0.13 28.65 -3.61
CA THR A 21 -0.45 30.06 -3.32
C THR A 21 -0.04 30.37 -1.89
N LYS A 22 0.90 31.32 -1.76
CA LYS A 22 1.40 31.85 -0.49
C LYS A 22 0.28 32.59 0.24
N THR A 23 -0.02 32.20 1.47
CA THR A 23 -0.68 33.08 2.44
C THR A 23 -0.14 32.80 3.84
N SER A 24 0.42 33.86 4.42
CA SER A 24 1.00 33.94 5.76
C SER A 24 -0.11 33.99 6.80
N ILE A 25 -0.11 33.11 7.81
CA ILE A 25 -0.84 33.34 9.07
C ILE A 25 0.01 32.87 10.25
N THR A 26 0.00 33.75 11.24
CA THR A 26 0.77 33.87 12.47
C THR A 26 0.57 32.74 13.49
N SER A 27 1.67 32.45 14.20
CA SER A 27 1.80 31.58 15.35
C SER A 27 0.93 32.00 16.54
N LEU A 28 0.29 31.02 17.19
CA LEU A 28 -0.08 31.11 18.60
C LEU A 28 0.37 29.82 19.30
N GLU A 29 1.29 30.00 20.23
CA GLU A 29 1.80 28.98 21.14
C GLU A 29 0.75 28.59 22.17
N PHE A 30 0.64 27.31 22.48
CA PHE A 30 0.12 26.86 23.77
C PHE A 30 1.02 25.76 24.33
N SER A 31 1.59 26.08 25.48
CA SER A 31 2.48 25.28 26.30
C SER A 31 1.66 24.57 27.37
N VAL A 32 1.75 23.23 27.47
CA VAL A 32 1.34 22.50 28.69
C VAL A 32 2.32 21.36 28.99
N LEU A 33 3.09 21.64 30.04
CA LEU A 33 3.77 20.82 31.05
C LEU A 33 3.65 19.29 31.00
N LYS A 34 4.84 18.67 31.05
CA LYS A 34 5.15 17.29 31.48
C LYS A 34 4.63 17.01 32.91
N PRO A 35 4.47 15.72 33.24
CA PRO A 35 5.24 15.20 34.37
C PRO A 35 6.05 13.93 34.07
N ASN A 36 7.17 13.86 34.78
CA ASN A 36 8.12 12.75 34.89
C ASN A 36 7.60 11.64 35.82
N ILE A 37 8.40 10.56 35.88
CA ILE A 37 8.51 9.48 36.89
C ILE A 37 7.83 8.18 36.42
N GLY A 38 8.46 7.01 36.41
CA GLY A 38 9.79 6.61 36.90
C GLY A 38 10.10 5.17 36.49
N THR A 39 11.39 4.90 36.45
CA THR A 39 12.11 3.67 36.08
C THR A 39 11.78 2.49 36.99
N PHE A 40 11.57 1.29 36.43
CA PHE A 40 11.96 0.03 37.10
C PHE A 40 12.54 -0.98 36.09
N ARG A 41 13.68 -1.55 36.49
CA ARG A 41 14.53 -2.50 35.78
C ARG A 41 14.18 -3.93 36.17
N LEU A 42 14.32 -4.81 35.17
CA LEU A 42 14.74 -6.23 35.18
C LEU A 42 14.01 -7.23 36.10
N PHE A 43 13.64 -8.39 35.54
CA PHE A 43 14.35 -9.66 35.73
C PHE A 43 13.79 -10.73 34.77
N SER A 44 14.70 -11.41 34.07
CA SER A 44 14.46 -12.71 33.44
C SER A 44 14.72 -13.81 34.48
N PRO A 45 14.15 -15.02 34.33
CA PRO A 45 15.06 -16.12 34.02
C PRO A 45 14.52 -17.17 33.04
N TYR A 46 15.50 -17.83 32.43
CA TYR A 46 15.46 -19.03 31.61
C TYR A 46 14.74 -20.24 32.24
N SER A 47 14.17 -21.09 31.39
CA SER A 47 14.16 -22.55 31.61
C SER A 47 14.18 -23.29 30.26
N MET A 48 14.96 -24.36 30.22
CA MET A 48 15.31 -25.23 29.09
C MET A 48 14.99 -26.69 29.48
N CYS A 49 15.02 -27.59 28.48
CA CYS A 49 14.99 -29.08 28.51
C CYS A 49 13.60 -29.73 28.42
N HIS A 50 13.36 -30.85 27.72
CA HIS A 50 14.14 -31.69 26.79
C HIS A 50 13.19 -32.66 26.04
N ASN A 51 13.71 -33.27 24.97
CA ASN A 51 13.20 -34.29 24.05
C ASN A 51 12.44 -35.50 24.62
N GLY A 52 11.58 -36.08 23.75
CA GLY A 52 11.17 -37.49 23.81
C GLY A 52 10.64 -37.98 22.45
N SER A 53 11.44 -38.77 21.74
CA SER A 53 11.10 -39.45 20.48
C SER A 53 10.42 -40.79 20.73
N THR A 54 9.35 -41.12 19.99
CA THR A 54 9.00 -42.51 19.64
C THR A 54 8.35 -42.56 18.25
N SER A 55 8.85 -43.48 17.41
CA SER A 55 8.33 -43.81 16.09
C SER A 55 7.44 -45.05 16.16
N LEU A 56 6.34 -45.11 15.41
CA LEU A 56 5.76 -46.36 14.86
C LEU A 56 4.75 -46.06 13.72
N THR A 57 5.13 -46.51 12.52
CA THR A 57 4.29 -47.11 11.45
C THR A 57 3.03 -46.40 10.93
N GLN A 58 3.24 -45.72 9.80
CA GLN A 58 2.50 -45.79 8.53
C GLN A 58 1.14 -46.52 8.51
N ARG A 59 0.05 -45.73 8.46
CA ARG A 59 -1.21 -46.11 7.80
C ARG A 59 -1.60 -44.99 6.84
N SER A 60 -1.81 -45.37 5.58
CA SER A 60 -2.25 -44.48 4.50
C SER A 60 -3.70 -44.04 4.74
N CYS A 61 -3.90 -42.78 5.08
CA CYS A 61 -5.20 -42.16 5.12
C CYS A 61 -5.35 -41.31 3.87
N LYS A 62 -6.20 -41.74 2.94
CA LYS A 62 -6.71 -40.88 1.87
C LYS A 62 -7.56 -39.79 2.53
N CYS A 63 -6.96 -38.64 2.80
CA CYS A 63 -7.70 -37.44 3.20
C CYS A 63 -7.99 -36.64 1.94
N SER A 64 -9.23 -36.73 1.47
CA SER A 64 -9.80 -35.76 0.55
C SER A 64 -9.66 -34.38 1.19
N TYR A 65 -8.90 -33.49 0.56
CA TYR A 65 -8.80 -32.10 0.99
C TYR A 65 -10.14 -31.41 0.71
N THR A 66 -11.02 -31.38 1.71
CA THR A 66 -12.04 -30.34 1.80
C THR A 66 -11.33 -29.04 2.12
N ALA A 67 -11.26 -28.15 1.14
CA ALA A 67 -10.81 -26.78 1.34
C ALA A 67 -11.59 -26.13 2.51
N PRO A 68 -10.95 -25.32 3.35
CA PRO A 68 -11.67 -24.57 4.38
C PRO A 68 -12.63 -23.60 3.69
N VAL A 69 -13.92 -23.79 3.92
CA VAL A 69 -14.99 -22.88 3.50
C VAL A 69 -14.78 -21.55 4.22
N SER A 70 -14.33 -20.54 3.49
CA SER A 70 -14.45 -19.15 3.94
C SER A 70 -15.94 -18.82 3.96
N THR A 71 -16.55 -18.79 5.14
CA THR A 71 -17.93 -18.33 5.31
C THR A 71 -17.97 -16.83 5.09
N ARG A 72 -18.13 -16.40 3.83
CA ARG A 72 -18.53 -15.02 3.52
C ARG A 72 -19.94 -14.83 4.07
N THR A 73 -20.10 -13.92 5.02
CA THR A 73 -21.40 -13.52 5.58
C THR A 73 -22.16 -12.54 4.67
N TYR A 74 -21.59 -12.24 3.49
CA TYR A 74 -22.20 -11.38 2.48
C TYR A 74 -21.94 -11.90 1.06
N GLU A 75 -22.85 -11.57 0.15
CA GLU A 75 -22.73 -11.74 -1.30
C GLU A 75 -22.61 -10.36 -1.95
N PHE A 76 -21.78 -10.27 -2.99
CA PHE A 76 -21.51 -9.01 -3.69
C PHE A 76 -21.62 -9.24 -5.18
N SER A 77 -22.45 -8.45 -5.85
CA SER A 77 -22.68 -8.54 -7.29
C SER A 77 -22.50 -7.19 -7.97
N ASP A 78 -21.74 -7.22 -9.07
CA ASP A 78 -21.41 -6.03 -9.85
C ASP A 78 -22.19 -6.02 -11.17
N THR A 79 -23.08 -5.03 -11.34
CA THR A 79 -23.79 -4.79 -12.60
C THR A 79 -23.29 -3.50 -13.26
N SER A 80 -23.70 -3.24 -14.50
CA SER A 80 -23.13 -2.15 -15.30
C SER A 80 -23.29 -0.75 -14.68
N SER A 81 -24.35 -0.48 -13.91
CA SER A 81 -24.53 0.84 -13.29
C SER A 81 -24.77 0.80 -11.78
N GLU A 82 -24.91 -0.40 -11.23
CA GLU A 82 -25.34 -0.66 -9.87
C GLU A 82 -24.54 -1.80 -9.28
N VAL A 83 -24.42 -1.79 -7.96
CA VAL A 83 -23.71 -2.80 -7.20
C VAL A 83 -24.62 -3.23 -6.07
N GLU A 84 -24.88 -4.52 -5.96
CA GLU A 84 -25.74 -5.07 -4.92
C GLU A 84 -24.91 -5.86 -3.90
N LEU A 85 -25.08 -5.47 -2.64
CA LEU A 85 -24.53 -6.13 -1.47
C LEU A 85 -25.66 -6.82 -0.71
N ARG A 86 -25.57 -8.12 -0.54
CA ARG A 86 -26.50 -8.91 0.27
C ARG A 86 -25.79 -9.38 1.52
N LEU A 87 -26.38 -9.15 2.68
CA LEU A 87 -25.85 -9.53 3.99
C LEU A 87 -26.78 -10.51 4.65
N ASN A 88 -26.27 -11.66 5.06
CA ASN A 88 -27.08 -12.64 5.74
C ASN A 88 -27.30 -12.24 7.21
N LEU A 89 -28.55 -12.07 7.62
CA LEU A 89 -28.95 -11.68 8.96
C LEU A 89 -29.31 -12.89 9.85
N LYS A 90 -29.23 -14.13 9.33
CA LYS A 90 -29.61 -15.33 10.09
C LYS A 90 -28.73 -15.46 11.34
N GLY A 91 -29.41 -15.58 12.49
CA GLY A 91 -28.77 -15.70 13.81
C GLY A 91 -28.53 -14.38 14.55
N LEU A 92 -28.98 -13.23 14.01
CA LEU A 92 -28.89 -11.93 14.70
C LEU A 92 -30.16 -11.50 15.48
N ASP A 93 -31.23 -12.30 15.52
CA ASP A 93 -32.52 -11.99 16.19
C ASP A 93 -33.05 -10.58 15.87
N ILE A 94 -32.91 -10.14 14.61
CA ILE A 94 -33.39 -8.84 14.15
C ILE A 94 -34.89 -8.94 13.88
N GLN A 95 -35.70 -8.18 14.61
CA GLN A 95 -37.16 -8.21 14.48
C GLN A 95 -37.72 -7.07 13.63
N SER A 96 -36.91 -6.04 13.34
CA SER A 96 -37.36 -4.86 12.60
C SER A 96 -36.23 -4.12 11.88
N SER A 97 -36.56 -3.44 10.77
CA SER A 97 -35.63 -2.53 10.06
C SER A 97 -35.12 -1.38 10.93
N ARG A 98 -35.80 -1.05 12.04
CA ARG A 98 -35.36 -0.04 13.01
C ARG A 98 -34.12 -0.46 13.82
N GLU A 99 -33.81 -1.75 13.82
CA GLU A 99 -32.63 -2.32 14.48
C GLU A 99 -31.42 -2.35 13.54
N ILE A 100 -31.55 -1.84 12.30
CA ILE A 100 -30.44 -1.75 11.34
C ILE A 100 -30.15 -0.29 11.06
N LEU A 101 -28.89 0.10 11.24
CA LEU A 101 -28.37 1.39 10.81
C LEU A 101 -27.48 1.16 9.59
N VAL A 102 -27.89 1.70 8.45
CA VAL A 102 -27.08 1.77 7.22
C VAL A 102 -26.68 3.22 7.04
N ASP A 103 -25.41 3.53 7.29
CA ASP A 103 -24.82 4.84 7.06
C ASP A 103 -23.97 4.78 5.79
N THR A 104 -24.31 5.62 4.82
CA THR A 104 -23.65 5.69 3.51
C THR A 104 -23.19 7.11 3.26
N SER A 105 -21.90 7.29 3.04
CA SER A 105 -21.34 8.53 2.49
C SER A 105 -20.90 8.30 1.05
N ASP A 106 -20.37 9.34 0.39
CA ASP A 106 -19.79 9.21 -0.95
C ASP A 106 -18.77 8.06 -1.02
N SER A 107 -17.97 7.82 0.01
CA SER A 107 -16.88 6.84 -0.01
C SER A 107 -16.89 5.82 1.12
N SER A 108 -17.87 5.85 2.03
CA SER A 108 -17.94 4.95 3.17
C SER A 108 -19.30 4.29 3.30
N LEU A 109 -19.28 3.08 3.86
CA LEU A 109 -20.45 2.32 4.26
C LEU A 109 -20.20 1.76 5.66
N ALA A 110 -21.10 2.07 6.57
CA ALA A 110 -21.16 1.45 7.89
C ALA A 110 -22.55 0.85 8.09
N ILE A 111 -22.60 -0.48 8.20
CA ILE A 111 -23.81 -1.23 8.50
C ILE A 111 -23.68 -1.77 9.91
N ARG A 112 -24.60 -1.37 10.78
CA ARG A 112 -24.60 -1.73 12.20
C ARG A 112 -25.95 -2.30 12.60
N ALA A 113 -25.96 -3.41 13.32
CA ALA A 113 -27.15 -3.95 13.98
C ALA A 113 -27.23 -3.38 15.41
N LEU A 114 -28.30 -2.67 15.70
CA LEU A 114 -28.62 -2.06 16.98
C LEU A 114 -29.27 -3.13 17.87
N ARG A 115 -28.49 -3.70 18.80
CA ARG A 115 -29.00 -4.59 19.85
C ARG A 115 -29.13 -3.86 21.19
N PRO A 116 -30.02 -4.29 22.10
CA PRO A 116 -30.10 -3.74 23.45
C PRO A 116 -28.74 -3.91 24.17
N GLY A 117 -27.97 -2.83 24.28
CA GLY A 117 -26.61 -2.85 24.81
C GLY A 117 -25.62 -2.10 23.92
N LEU A 118 -24.96 -2.80 23.00
CA LEU A 118 -23.95 -2.25 22.10
C LEU A 118 -24.29 -2.55 20.63
N PRO A 119 -24.18 -1.55 19.72
CA PRO A 119 -24.27 -1.79 18.28
C PRO A 119 -23.19 -2.78 17.81
N VAL A 120 -23.58 -3.74 17.00
CA VAL A 120 -22.66 -4.68 16.34
C VAL A 120 -22.40 -4.19 14.92
N THR A 121 -21.14 -3.93 14.59
CA THR A 121 -20.75 -3.60 13.21
C THR A 121 -20.78 -4.87 12.36
N LEU A 122 -21.61 -4.86 11.31
CA LEU A 122 -21.73 -5.95 10.33
C LEU A 122 -20.74 -5.75 9.18
N ILE A 123 -20.69 -4.53 8.64
CA ILE A 123 -19.72 -4.10 7.64
C ILE A 123 -19.31 -2.66 7.97
N GLU A 124 -18.01 -2.40 7.89
CA GLU A 124 -17.47 -1.05 7.95
C GLU A 124 -16.38 -0.93 6.91
N THR A 125 -16.60 -0.08 5.91
CA THR A 125 -15.63 0.23 4.87
C THR A 125 -15.60 1.73 4.69
N ASN A 126 -14.41 2.32 4.83
CA ASN A 126 -14.22 3.76 4.74
C ASN A 126 -13.78 4.20 3.33
N ARG A 127 -13.64 3.25 2.39
CA ARG A 127 -12.96 3.46 1.10
C ARG A 127 -13.60 2.63 -0.03
N LEU A 128 -14.86 2.91 -0.33
CA LEU A 128 -15.58 2.38 -1.49
C LEU A 128 -14.90 2.82 -2.81
N PHE A 129 -14.99 1.98 -3.85
CA PHE A 129 -14.33 2.21 -5.15
C PHE A 129 -14.97 3.41 -5.88
N ASP A 130 -14.31 4.58 -5.87
CA ASP A 130 -14.71 5.79 -6.64
C ASP A 130 -16.20 6.12 -6.54
N ARG A 131 -16.55 6.74 -5.41
CA ARG A 131 -17.81 7.43 -5.10
C ARG A 131 -19.09 6.71 -5.51
N ILE A 132 -19.81 6.18 -4.51
CA ILE A 132 -21.22 5.85 -4.70
C ILE A 132 -22.03 7.15 -4.76
N LYS A 133 -23.19 7.13 -5.40
CA LYS A 133 -24.17 8.21 -5.23
C LYS A 133 -25.04 7.89 -4.01
N PRO A 134 -24.77 8.43 -2.81
CA PRO A 134 -25.52 8.06 -1.61
C PRO A 134 -27.00 8.42 -1.74
N SER A 135 -27.34 9.51 -2.43
CA SER A 135 -28.73 9.92 -2.69
C SER A 135 -29.52 8.95 -3.57
N GLU A 136 -28.84 8.10 -4.34
CA GLU A 136 -29.44 7.07 -5.20
C GLU A 136 -29.22 5.66 -4.61
N THR A 137 -28.66 5.55 -3.41
CA THR A 137 -28.43 4.28 -2.72
C THR A 137 -29.70 3.90 -1.95
N ILE A 138 -30.18 2.68 -2.17
CA ILE A 138 -31.35 2.14 -1.48
C ILE A 138 -30.98 0.88 -0.72
N TRP A 139 -31.68 0.62 0.38
CA TRP A 139 -31.55 -0.63 1.10
C TRP A 139 -32.93 -1.12 1.55
N TYR A 140 -33.06 -2.44 1.63
CA TYR A 140 -34.28 -3.12 2.08
C TYR A 140 -33.92 -4.47 2.69
N ILE A 141 -34.86 -5.04 3.44
CA ILE A 141 -34.73 -6.40 3.98
C ILE A 141 -35.55 -7.32 3.08
N ASP A 142 -34.92 -8.37 2.58
CA ASP A 142 -35.53 -9.44 1.79
C ASP A 142 -35.38 -10.75 2.57
N ASP A 143 -36.48 -11.25 3.15
CA ASP A 143 -36.50 -12.34 4.12
C ASP A 143 -35.49 -12.16 5.27
N ASP A 144 -34.40 -12.94 5.27
CA ASP A 144 -33.32 -12.90 6.26
C ASP A 144 -32.05 -12.21 5.72
N GLU A 145 -32.16 -11.43 4.65
CA GLU A 145 -31.05 -10.75 4.00
C GLU A 145 -31.23 -9.23 3.98
N LEU A 146 -30.20 -8.49 4.39
CA LEU A 146 -30.14 -7.05 4.14
C LEU A 146 -29.55 -6.84 2.75
N VAL A 147 -30.33 -6.24 1.86
CA VAL A 147 -29.90 -5.90 0.50
C VAL A 147 -29.62 -4.40 0.45
N VAL A 148 -28.40 -4.04 0.04
CA VAL A 148 -27.98 -2.65 -0.20
C VAL A 148 -27.57 -2.52 -1.65
N ASN A 149 -28.28 -1.67 -2.41
CA ASN A 149 -27.98 -1.39 -3.81
C ASN A 149 -27.36 0.00 -3.93
N PHE A 150 -26.10 0.04 -4.37
CA PHE A 150 -25.33 1.24 -4.63
C PHE A 150 -25.39 1.63 -6.09
N LYS A 151 -25.71 2.89 -6.38
CA LYS A 151 -25.48 3.46 -7.71
C LYS A 151 -24.02 3.88 -7.87
N LYS A 152 -23.36 3.37 -8.91
CA LYS A 152 -22.00 3.79 -9.27
C LYS A 152 -21.99 5.23 -9.80
N GLN A 153 -20.99 6.01 -9.42
CA GLN A 153 -20.72 7.27 -10.12
C GLN A 153 -20.09 7.03 -11.50
N ASP A 154 -19.22 6.02 -11.63
CA ASP A 154 -18.63 5.59 -12.89
C ASP A 154 -19.15 4.18 -13.27
N PRO A 155 -20.03 4.05 -14.29
CA PRO A 155 -20.60 2.76 -14.68
C PRO A 155 -19.55 1.83 -15.32
N ASP A 156 -18.49 2.37 -15.93
CA ASP A 156 -17.48 1.57 -16.62
C ASP A 156 -16.46 0.93 -15.63
N LEU A 157 -16.45 1.39 -14.37
CA LEU A 157 -15.60 0.84 -13.33
C LEU A 157 -16.18 -0.49 -12.83
N LYS A 158 -15.43 -1.57 -13.02
CA LYS A 158 -15.76 -2.89 -12.45
C LYS A 158 -15.32 -2.97 -11.00
N TRP A 159 -16.20 -3.47 -10.14
CA TRP A 159 -15.95 -3.68 -8.72
C TRP A 159 -15.72 -5.17 -8.45
N PRO A 160 -14.50 -5.58 -8.08
CA PRO A 160 -14.22 -6.99 -7.82
C PRO A 160 -14.78 -7.50 -6.48
N ASP A 161 -14.97 -6.63 -5.47
CA ASP A 161 -15.57 -6.92 -4.15
C ASP A 161 -15.85 -5.58 -3.42
N ILE A 162 -16.73 -5.56 -2.41
CA ILE A 162 -16.93 -4.39 -1.54
C ILE A 162 -15.81 -4.24 -0.51
N MET A 163 -15.32 -5.39 -0.04
CA MET A 163 -14.16 -5.44 0.83
C MET A 163 -12.94 -5.45 -0.09
N GLU A 164 -11.92 -4.67 0.27
CA GLU A 164 -10.63 -4.70 -0.41
C GLU A 164 -9.86 -5.98 -0.02
N SER A 165 -10.47 -7.15 -0.22
CA SER A 165 -9.85 -8.46 -0.03
C SER A 165 -8.67 -8.62 -0.98
N TRP A 166 -7.71 -9.44 -0.60
CA TRP A 166 -6.51 -9.68 -1.40
C TRP A 166 -6.85 -10.12 -2.83
N GLU A 167 -7.76 -11.08 -2.97
CA GLU A 167 -8.13 -11.67 -4.25
C GLU A 167 -8.80 -10.63 -5.17
N SER A 168 -9.66 -9.79 -4.60
CA SER A 168 -10.34 -8.70 -5.29
C SER A 168 -9.37 -7.61 -5.74
N LEU A 169 -8.52 -7.14 -4.82
CA LEU A 169 -7.52 -6.12 -5.11
C LEU A 169 -6.50 -6.60 -6.13
N ALA A 170 -6.03 -7.83 -6.03
CA ALA A 170 -5.06 -8.40 -6.95
C ALA A 170 -5.62 -8.46 -8.38
N ALA A 171 -6.83 -8.99 -8.55
CA ALA A 171 -7.49 -9.08 -9.86
C ALA A 171 -7.80 -7.68 -10.45
N GLY A 172 -8.30 -6.75 -9.64
CA GLY A 172 -8.64 -5.40 -10.07
C GLY A 172 -7.41 -4.54 -10.39
N SER A 173 -6.38 -4.59 -9.55
CA SER A 173 -5.17 -3.77 -9.69
C SER A 173 -4.39 -4.08 -10.96
N ALA A 174 -4.35 -5.35 -11.38
CA ALA A 174 -3.69 -5.74 -12.64
C ALA A 174 -4.29 -5.01 -13.86
N GLN A 175 -5.61 -4.80 -13.87
CA GLN A 175 -6.30 -4.07 -14.94
C GLN A 175 -6.08 -2.56 -14.84
N LEU A 176 -6.13 -2.01 -13.62
CA LEU A 176 -5.95 -0.58 -13.37
C LEU A 176 -4.54 -0.08 -13.72
N LEU A 177 -3.52 -0.88 -13.40
CA LEU A 177 -2.11 -0.53 -13.65
C LEU A 177 -1.73 -0.66 -15.13
N LYS A 178 -2.55 -1.30 -15.97
CA LYS A 178 -2.33 -1.46 -17.42
C LYS A 178 -0.94 -2.03 -17.76
N GLY A 179 -0.45 -2.94 -16.93
CA GLY A 179 0.87 -3.56 -17.09
C GLY A 179 2.06 -2.72 -16.62
N ALA A 180 1.84 -1.55 -16.02
CA ALA A 180 2.91 -0.78 -15.39
C ALA A 180 3.54 -1.56 -14.23
N SER A 181 4.86 -1.47 -14.12
CA SER A 181 5.65 -2.09 -13.05
C SER A 181 5.51 -1.33 -11.74
N ILE A 182 5.77 -2.01 -10.63
CA ILE A 182 5.71 -1.45 -9.26
C ILE A 182 7.10 -1.52 -8.65
N TYR A 183 7.57 -0.42 -8.08
CA TYR A 183 8.85 -0.30 -7.38
C TYR A 183 8.60 -0.09 -5.89
N LEU A 184 9.13 -1.01 -5.08
CA LEU A 184 9.03 -0.98 -3.62
C LEU A 184 10.31 -0.32 -3.08
N VAL A 185 10.16 0.84 -2.47
CA VAL A 185 11.26 1.64 -1.93
C VAL A 185 11.08 1.83 -0.42
N GLY A 186 12.18 1.98 0.32
CA GLY A 186 12.11 2.17 1.77
C GLY A 186 13.42 1.88 2.46
N ASN A 187 13.46 1.98 3.78
CA ASN A 187 14.71 1.82 4.53
C ASN A 187 15.19 0.35 4.64
N SER A 188 14.33 -0.64 4.38
CA SER A 188 14.66 -2.05 4.55
C SER A 188 14.54 -2.83 3.24
N THR A 189 15.66 -3.36 2.78
CA THR A 189 15.73 -4.26 1.60
C THR A 189 14.87 -5.50 1.79
N GLU A 190 14.83 -6.07 3.00
CA GLU A 190 14.06 -7.29 3.29
C GLU A 190 12.55 -7.04 3.17
N ILE A 191 12.07 -5.94 3.73
CA ILE A 191 10.65 -5.57 3.66
C ILE A 191 10.25 -5.36 2.20
N ASN A 192 11.03 -4.59 1.45
CA ASN A 192 10.79 -4.34 0.03
C ASN A 192 10.69 -5.65 -0.75
N TYR A 193 11.61 -6.58 -0.51
CA TYR A 193 11.65 -7.89 -1.19
C TYR A 193 10.43 -8.76 -0.88
N LYS A 194 10.12 -8.95 0.40
CA LYS A 194 8.99 -9.80 0.82
C LYS A 194 7.66 -9.27 0.31
N VAL A 195 7.45 -7.96 0.37
CA VAL A 195 6.23 -7.33 -0.15
C VAL A 195 6.17 -7.40 -1.67
N ALA A 196 7.29 -7.19 -2.38
CA ALA A 196 7.35 -7.34 -3.83
C ALA A 196 7.00 -8.76 -4.29
N GLN A 197 7.45 -9.79 -3.56
CA GLN A 197 7.14 -11.19 -3.85
C GLN A 197 5.64 -11.48 -3.75
N GLU A 198 4.98 -10.98 -2.72
CA GLU A 198 3.53 -11.12 -2.54
C GLU A 198 2.76 -10.36 -3.64
N ILE A 199 3.15 -9.11 -3.94
CA ILE A 199 2.55 -8.32 -5.03
C ILE A 199 2.72 -9.03 -6.38
N ALA A 200 3.91 -9.55 -6.67
CA ALA A 200 4.20 -10.27 -7.90
C ALA A 200 3.29 -11.49 -8.05
N THR A 201 3.18 -12.27 -6.97
CA THR A 201 2.33 -13.48 -6.92
C THR A 201 0.86 -13.11 -7.11
N GLY A 202 0.37 -12.06 -6.46
CA GLY A 202 -1.02 -11.61 -6.58
C GLY A 202 -1.37 -11.10 -7.98
N LEU A 203 -0.51 -10.27 -8.58
CA LEU A 203 -0.77 -9.66 -9.89
C LEU A 203 -0.39 -10.55 -11.08
N GLY A 204 0.27 -11.69 -10.85
CA GLY A 204 0.90 -12.48 -11.91
C GLY A 204 1.99 -11.67 -12.63
N TYR A 205 2.78 -10.92 -11.87
CA TYR A 205 3.92 -10.12 -12.31
C TYR A 205 5.23 -10.87 -12.02
N THR A 206 6.33 -10.43 -12.62
CA THR A 206 7.67 -10.98 -12.33
C THR A 206 8.24 -10.31 -11.08
N PRO A 207 8.58 -11.05 -10.01
CA PRO A 207 9.31 -10.50 -8.88
C PRO A 207 10.77 -10.25 -9.29
N LEU A 208 11.28 -9.06 -9.03
CA LEU A 208 12.67 -8.67 -9.28
C LEU A 208 13.27 -8.07 -8.02
N SER A 209 14.52 -8.43 -7.70
CA SER A 209 15.28 -7.89 -6.58
C SER A 209 16.55 -7.26 -7.10
N THR A 210 16.73 -5.95 -6.90
CA THR A 210 17.96 -5.28 -7.32
C THR A 210 19.17 -5.82 -6.56
N LYS A 211 18.99 -6.25 -5.30
CA LYS A 211 20.02 -6.95 -4.53
C LYS A 211 20.49 -8.22 -5.24
N GLU A 212 19.57 -9.13 -5.57
CA GLU A 212 19.92 -10.41 -6.21
C GLU A 212 20.58 -10.19 -7.57
N LEU A 213 20.11 -9.19 -8.33
CA LEU A 213 20.71 -8.82 -9.61
C LEU A 213 22.14 -8.28 -9.42
N LEU A 214 22.37 -7.37 -8.46
CA LEU A 214 23.70 -6.85 -8.16
C LEU A 214 24.67 -7.96 -7.78
N GLU A 215 24.27 -8.84 -6.86
CA GLU A 215 25.13 -9.93 -6.38
C GLU A 215 25.45 -10.93 -7.49
N THR A 216 24.49 -11.18 -8.38
CA THR A 216 24.67 -12.07 -9.53
C THR A 216 25.61 -11.46 -10.58
N TYR A 217 25.48 -10.17 -10.90
CA TYR A 217 26.33 -9.53 -11.91
C TYR A 217 27.73 -9.22 -11.41
N SER A 218 27.89 -8.91 -10.13
CA SER A 218 29.17 -8.54 -9.53
C SER A 218 29.96 -9.73 -8.96
N ASN A 219 29.32 -10.90 -8.81
CA ASN A 219 29.88 -12.08 -8.12
C ASN A 219 30.38 -11.78 -6.69
N GLN A 220 29.84 -10.75 -6.04
CA GLN A 220 30.13 -10.39 -4.65
C GLN A 220 28.85 -10.00 -3.92
N THR A 221 28.81 -10.14 -2.60
CA THR A 221 27.64 -9.70 -1.81
C THR A 221 27.60 -8.18 -1.71
N VAL A 222 26.40 -7.60 -1.62
CA VAL A 222 26.24 -6.15 -1.44
C VAL A 222 26.95 -5.68 -0.16
N ASP A 223 26.92 -6.48 0.90
CA ASP A 223 27.58 -6.15 2.17
C ASP A 223 29.11 -6.09 2.03
N SER A 224 29.70 -7.02 1.27
CA SER A 224 31.14 -7.01 0.98
C SER A 224 31.52 -5.81 0.11
N TRP A 225 30.71 -5.51 -0.90
CA TRP A 225 30.93 -4.36 -1.79
C TRP A 225 30.85 -3.04 -1.02
N LEU A 226 29.85 -2.89 -0.15
CA LEU A 226 29.67 -1.71 0.69
C LEU A 226 30.89 -1.44 1.58
N LEU A 227 31.52 -2.50 2.12
CA LEU A 227 32.74 -2.38 2.94
C LEU A 227 33.98 -2.04 2.12
N ALA A 228 34.07 -2.53 0.88
CA ALA A 228 35.24 -2.35 0.02
C ALA A 228 35.25 -1.00 -0.72
N GLU A 229 34.11 -0.58 -1.26
CA GLU A 229 34.01 0.58 -2.17
C GLU A 229 33.06 1.69 -1.68
N GLY A 230 32.29 1.41 -0.63
CA GLY A 230 31.37 2.39 -0.04
C GLY A 230 29.98 2.42 -0.69
N SER A 231 29.09 3.21 -0.08
CA SER A 231 27.67 3.26 -0.41
C SER A 231 27.37 3.91 -1.76
N ASP A 232 28.21 4.85 -2.19
CA ASP A 232 28.00 5.56 -3.46
C ASP A 232 28.24 4.63 -4.66
N SER A 233 29.28 3.78 -4.62
CA SER A 233 29.54 2.78 -5.67
C SER A 233 28.37 1.80 -5.82
N VAL A 234 27.85 1.29 -4.71
CA VAL A 234 26.66 0.40 -4.69
C VAL A 234 25.43 1.10 -5.27
N ALA A 235 25.19 2.36 -4.90
CA ALA A 235 24.05 3.12 -5.40
C ALA A 235 24.15 3.39 -6.92
N GLU A 236 25.34 3.67 -7.45
CA GLU A 236 25.57 3.81 -8.90
C GLU A 236 25.30 2.49 -9.64
N ALA A 237 25.81 1.37 -9.11
CA ALA A 237 25.57 0.05 -9.69
C ALA A 237 24.08 -0.32 -9.68
N GLU A 238 23.37 -0.04 -8.59
CA GLU A 238 21.92 -0.24 -8.53
C GLU A 238 21.20 0.65 -9.56
N SER A 239 21.66 1.90 -9.72
CA SER A 239 21.07 2.82 -10.70
C SER A 239 21.18 2.31 -12.14
N ALA A 240 22.30 1.69 -12.50
CA ALA A 240 22.49 1.05 -13.81
C ALA A 240 21.56 -0.16 -14.02
N ILE A 241 21.30 -0.93 -12.96
CA ILE A 241 20.30 -2.02 -13.02
C ILE A 241 18.89 -1.45 -13.19
N LEU A 242 18.54 -0.41 -12.43
CA LEU A 242 17.25 0.27 -12.54
C LEU A 242 17.01 0.83 -13.94
N GLU A 243 18.05 1.36 -14.58
CA GLU A 243 18.01 1.77 -15.99
C GLU A 243 17.67 0.59 -16.90
N SER A 244 18.38 -0.52 -16.78
CA SER A 244 18.15 -1.74 -17.58
C SER A 244 16.71 -2.27 -17.44
N ILE A 245 16.20 -2.31 -16.21
CA ILE A 245 14.86 -2.85 -15.92
C ILE A 245 13.72 -1.82 -16.07
N SER A 246 14.02 -0.54 -16.31
CA SER A 246 13.01 0.53 -16.45
C SER A 246 12.04 0.29 -17.62
N SER A 247 12.48 -0.44 -18.64
CA SER A 247 11.68 -0.81 -19.81
C SER A 247 10.80 -2.05 -19.57
N HIS A 248 11.02 -2.78 -18.48
CA HIS A 248 10.27 -4.00 -18.19
C HIS A 248 8.85 -3.65 -17.74
N VAL A 249 7.88 -4.35 -18.31
CA VAL A 249 6.47 -4.26 -17.94
C VAL A 249 6.09 -5.43 -17.05
N ARG A 250 5.07 -5.23 -16.21
CA ARG A 250 4.53 -6.26 -15.31
C ARG A 250 5.59 -6.87 -14.36
N ALA A 251 6.44 -6.02 -13.79
CA ALA A 251 7.39 -6.40 -12.76
C ALA A 251 7.03 -5.79 -11.40
N ALA A 252 7.34 -6.50 -10.31
CA ALA A 252 7.38 -5.95 -8.95
C ALA A 252 8.84 -5.94 -8.50
N VAL A 253 9.42 -4.75 -8.43
CA VAL A 253 10.85 -4.52 -8.20
C VAL A 253 11.08 -4.10 -6.75
N ALA A 254 11.85 -4.88 -6.01
CA ALA A 254 12.34 -4.52 -4.69
C ALA A 254 13.72 -3.84 -4.81
N THR A 255 13.82 -2.61 -4.29
CA THR A 255 15.09 -1.87 -4.26
C THR A 255 15.87 -2.10 -2.96
N LEU A 256 17.17 -1.82 -3.00
CA LEU A 256 17.99 -1.72 -1.80
C LEU A 256 17.48 -0.61 -0.90
N GLY A 257 17.50 -0.89 0.40
CA GLY A 257 17.05 0.04 1.42
C GLY A 257 18.13 0.97 1.95
N GLY A 258 17.68 2.01 2.65
CA GLY A 258 18.55 2.91 3.40
C GLY A 258 19.34 3.87 2.48
N GLN A 259 20.53 4.27 2.92
CA GLN A 259 21.34 5.29 2.22
C GLN A 259 22.25 4.73 1.12
N HIS A 260 22.47 3.41 1.07
CA HIS A 260 23.29 2.77 0.03
C HIS A 260 22.48 2.35 -1.20
N GLY A 261 21.15 2.34 -1.12
CA GLY A 261 20.29 2.12 -2.28
C GLY A 261 20.09 3.40 -3.10
N ALA A 262 19.98 3.25 -4.41
CA ALA A 262 19.65 4.29 -5.38
C ALA A 262 18.32 4.99 -5.02
N SER A 263 17.32 4.26 -4.52
CA SER A 263 16.06 4.88 -4.09
C SER A 263 16.20 5.84 -2.90
N GLY A 264 17.27 5.73 -2.11
CA GLY A 264 17.60 6.65 -1.03
C GLY A 264 18.26 7.95 -1.50
N ARG A 265 18.62 8.07 -2.79
CA ARG A 265 19.35 9.22 -3.38
C ARG A 265 18.44 10.01 -4.31
N THR A 266 18.38 11.33 -4.15
CA THR A 266 17.43 12.19 -4.89
C THR A 266 17.72 12.27 -6.39
N ASP A 267 18.99 12.15 -6.78
CA ASP A 267 19.48 12.23 -8.16
C ASP A 267 19.26 10.95 -8.99
N LYS A 268 18.92 9.83 -8.35
CA LYS A 268 18.77 8.50 -8.99
C LYS A 268 17.32 8.08 -9.29
N TRP A 269 16.36 8.99 -9.15
CA TRP A 269 14.93 8.66 -9.31
C TRP A 269 14.42 8.54 -10.74
N ARG A 270 15.19 9.00 -11.73
CA ARG A 270 14.72 9.09 -13.13
C ARG A 270 14.14 7.77 -13.66
N HIS A 271 14.75 6.63 -13.32
CA HIS A 271 14.30 5.31 -13.76
C HIS A 271 13.22 4.70 -12.87
N LEU A 272 13.13 5.12 -11.59
CA LEU A 272 12.06 4.70 -10.68
C LEU A 272 10.69 5.24 -11.14
N TYR A 273 10.66 6.41 -11.76
CA TYR A 273 9.43 6.99 -12.31
C TYR A 273 8.85 6.22 -13.51
N ALA A 274 9.57 5.25 -14.06
CA ALA A 274 9.08 4.34 -15.10
C ALA A 274 7.86 3.53 -14.64
N GLY A 275 7.79 3.20 -13.35
CA GLY A 275 6.67 2.47 -12.74
C GLY A 275 6.01 3.24 -11.60
N PHE A 276 5.08 2.57 -10.93
CA PHE A 276 4.47 3.06 -9.71
C PHE A 276 5.38 2.81 -8.52
N THR A 277 5.68 3.84 -7.76
CA THR A 277 6.61 3.79 -6.62
C THR A 277 5.82 3.77 -5.31
N VAL A 278 6.10 2.78 -4.47
CA VAL A 278 5.47 2.60 -3.16
C VAL A 278 6.53 2.70 -2.09
N TRP A 279 6.42 3.72 -1.23
CA TRP A 279 7.30 3.89 -0.09
C TRP A 279 6.80 3.11 1.13
N LEU A 280 7.54 2.08 1.50
CA LEU A 280 7.35 1.32 2.73
C LEU A 280 8.12 1.98 3.88
N SER A 281 7.39 2.62 4.79
CA SER A 281 7.97 3.34 5.92
C SER A 281 7.47 2.74 7.23
N GLN A 282 8.40 2.34 8.08
CA GLN A 282 8.06 2.05 9.47
C GLN A 282 7.68 3.35 10.21
N THR A 283 6.77 3.26 11.16
CA THR A 283 6.29 4.37 11.99
C THR A 283 6.09 3.91 13.43
N GLU A 284 6.32 4.84 14.37
CA GLU A 284 6.02 4.67 15.78
C GLU A 284 4.62 5.21 16.14
N ALA A 285 3.92 5.82 15.18
CA ALA A 285 2.58 6.36 15.39
C ALA A 285 1.60 5.25 15.77
N THR A 286 0.71 5.56 16.72
CA THR A 286 -0.31 4.63 17.22
C THR A 286 -1.60 4.66 16.42
N ASP A 287 -1.82 5.69 15.62
CA ASP A 287 -3.06 5.96 14.89
C ASP A 287 -2.78 6.55 13.49
N GLU A 288 -3.82 6.56 12.64
CA GLU A 288 -3.74 7.01 11.24
C GLU A 288 -3.33 8.47 11.11
N ASP A 289 -3.91 9.33 11.94
CA ASP A 289 -3.76 10.77 11.80
C ASP A 289 -2.36 11.20 12.19
N SER A 290 -1.82 10.59 13.25
CA SER A 290 -0.41 10.71 13.63
C SER A 290 0.54 10.22 12.53
N ALA A 291 0.27 9.06 11.91
CA ALA A 291 1.08 8.53 10.81
C ALA A 291 1.03 9.42 9.55
N LYS A 292 -0.15 10.01 9.28
CA LYS A 292 -0.33 11.00 8.20
C LYS A 292 0.47 12.26 8.49
N GLU A 293 0.43 12.78 9.72
CA GLU A 293 1.17 13.99 10.07
C GLU A 293 2.69 13.78 10.02
N GLU A 294 3.17 12.62 10.48
CA GLU A 294 4.58 12.23 10.32
C GLU A 294 4.99 12.22 8.84
N THR A 295 4.15 11.67 7.96
CA THR A 295 4.38 11.71 6.51
C THR A 295 4.42 13.14 5.98
N ARG A 296 3.45 13.98 6.36
CA ARG A 296 3.42 15.39 5.93
C ARG A 296 4.67 16.14 6.36
N LYS A 297 5.17 15.86 7.58
CA LYS A 297 6.42 16.43 8.07
C LYS A 297 7.61 15.94 7.24
N ASN A 298 7.73 14.64 6.96
CA ASN A 298 8.81 14.10 6.13
C ASN A 298 8.84 14.71 4.73
N VAL A 299 7.66 14.91 4.12
CA VAL A 299 7.53 15.58 2.81
C VAL A 299 7.92 17.05 2.88
N LYS A 300 7.53 17.77 3.94
CA LYS A 300 7.92 19.18 4.15
C LYS A 300 9.43 19.33 4.39
N ASP A 301 10.02 18.40 5.14
CA ASP A 301 11.44 18.39 5.44
C ASP A 301 12.26 18.09 4.19
N GLY A 302 11.71 17.30 3.24
CA GLY A 302 12.30 17.04 1.92
C GLY A 302 13.65 16.29 1.96
N ARG A 303 14.07 15.82 3.14
CA ARG A 303 15.39 15.20 3.36
C ARG A 303 15.47 13.77 2.86
N LEU A 304 14.33 13.08 2.75
CA LEU A 304 14.27 11.69 2.34
C LEU A 304 13.90 11.62 0.87
N ALA A 305 14.76 11.04 0.04
CA ALA A 305 14.46 10.87 -1.38
C ALA A 305 13.16 10.08 -1.62
N TYR A 306 12.80 9.18 -0.69
CA TYR A 306 11.55 8.43 -0.68
C TYR A 306 10.27 9.27 -0.76
N THR A 307 10.31 10.56 -0.40
CA THR A 307 9.16 11.46 -0.56
C THR A 307 8.75 11.68 -2.01
N ASN A 308 9.59 11.27 -2.97
CA ASN A 308 9.29 11.25 -4.40
C ASN A 308 8.36 10.10 -4.82
N ALA A 309 8.08 9.14 -3.93
CA ALA A 309 7.21 8.01 -4.23
C ALA A 309 5.76 8.46 -4.53
N ASP A 310 5.07 7.71 -5.38
CA ASP A 310 3.69 8.01 -5.76
C ASP A 310 2.71 7.77 -4.60
N VAL A 311 2.97 6.74 -3.79
CA VAL A 311 2.21 6.41 -2.58
C VAL A 311 3.12 6.01 -1.43
N VAL A 312 2.62 6.14 -0.20
CA VAL A 312 3.28 5.68 1.02
C VAL A 312 2.39 4.71 1.78
N VAL A 313 2.99 3.66 2.32
CA VAL A 313 2.37 2.70 3.23
C VAL A 313 3.16 2.71 4.53
N LYS A 314 2.46 3.05 5.61
CA LYS A 314 3.03 3.12 6.96
C LYS A 314 2.85 1.80 7.69
N LEU A 315 3.94 1.32 8.30
CA LEU A 315 4.03 0.01 8.96
C LEU A 315 4.35 0.19 10.43
N GLN A 316 3.52 -0.35 11.30
CA GLN A 316 3.78 -0.37 12.74
C GLN A 316 4.51 -1.67 13.11
N GLY A 317 5.84 -1.64 13.04
CA GLY A 317 6.67 -2.84 13.16
C GLY A 317 6.69 -3.71 11.89
N TRP A 318 7.45 -4.79 11.94
CA TRP A 318 7.61 -5.73 10.81
C TRP A 318 7.68 -7.17 11.29
N ASP A 319 6.89 -8.03 10.64
CA ASP A 319 7.03 -9.48 10.65
C ASP A 319 6.68 -9.98 9.23
N SER A 320 7.52 -10.87 8.72
CA SER A 320 7.37 -11.53 7.41
C SER A 320 6.01 -12.18 7.20
N ALA A 321 5.34 -12.65 8.27
CA ALA A 321 4.01 -13.23 8.19
C ALA A 321 2.94 -12.23 7.69
N TYR A 322 3.19 -10.92 7.86
CA TYR A 322 2.29 -9.86 7.42
C TYR A 322 2.60 -9.31 6.03
N ALA A 323 3.56 -9.88 5.30
CA ALA A 323 3.92 -9.41 3.96
C ALA A 323 2.71 -9.30 3.02
N LYS A 324 1.78 -10.27 3.08
CA LYS A 324 0.54 -10.26 2.30
C LYS A 324 -0.38 -9.08 2.68
N ASN A 325 -0.50 -8.77 3.97
CA ASN A 325 -1.31 -7.63 4.44
C ASN A 325 -0.71 -6.30 3.98
N VAL A 326 0.61 -6.18 4.03
CA VAL A 326 1.33 -5.00 3.52
C VAL A 326 1.19 -4.89 2.01
N ALA A 327 1.29 -6.00 1.27
CA ALA A 327 1.07 -6.03 -0.17
C ALA A 327 -0.36 -5.60 -0.53
N GLN A 328 -1.36 -6.11 0.19
CA GLN A 328 -2.76 -5.72 0.03
C GLN A 328 -2.92 -4.20 0.21
N ALA A 329 -2.25 -3.67 1.23
CA ALA A 329 -2.22 -2.25 1.50
C ALA A 329 -1.57 -1.46 0.33
N CYS A 330 -0.43 -1.93 -0.19
CA CYS A 330 0.19 -1.31 -1.37
C CYS A 330 -0.78 -1.24 -2.56
N LEU A 331 -1.49 -2.33 -2.83
CA LEU A 331 -2.47 -2.38 -3.92
C LEU A 331 -3.66 -1.44 -3.69
N SER A 332 -4.16 -1.36 -2.46
CA SER A 332 -5.19 -0.37 -2.09
C SER A 332 -4.70 1.06 -2.34
N ALA A 333 -3.50 1.41 -1.88
CA ALA A 333 -2.91 2.72 -2.09
C ALA A 333 -2.79 3.07 -3.59
N LEU A 334 -2.25 2.15 -4.38
CA LEU A 334 -2.07 2.32 -5.82
C LEU A 334 -3.40 2.46 -6.56
N LYS A 335 -4.40 1.66 -6.19
CA LYS A 335 -5.77 1.79 -6.70
C LYS A 335 -6.29 3.21 -6.43
N GLN A 336 -6.20 3.70 -5.20
CA GLN A 336 -6.67 5.05 -4.85
C GLN A 336 -5.96 6.14 -5.67
N LEU A 337 -4.66 5.99 -5.88
CA LEU A 337 -3.89 6.88 -6.76
C LEU A 337 -4.39 6.86 -8.21
N VAL A 338 -4.55 5.68 -8.81
CA VAL A 338 -4.98 5.57 -10.20
C VAL A 338 -6.41 6.07 -10.39
N LEU A 339 -7.28 5.89 -9.41
CA LEU A 339 -8.64 6.45 -9.43
C LEU A 339 -8.61 7.98 -9.37
N SER A 340 -7.69 8.57 -8.59
CA SER A 340 -7.52 10.03 -8.52
C SER A 340 -6.95 10.67 -9.80
N ASP A 341 -6.08 9.97 -10.53
CA ASP A 341 -5.58 10.38 -11.86
C ASP A 341 -5.65 9.19 -12.83
N LYS A 342 -6.81 9.01 -13.48
CA LYS A 342 -7.07 7.94 -14.46
C LYS A 342 -6.09 7.97 -15.66
N LYS A 343 -5.40 9.09 -15.91
CA LYS A 343 -4.42 9.23 -17.00
C LYS A 343 -3.00 8.83 -16.56
N LEU A 344 -2.74 8.65 -15.27
CA LEU A 344 -1.42 8.41 -14.72
C LEU A 344 -0.72 7.15 -15.28
N PRO A 345 -1.36 5.97 -15.40
CA PRO A 345 -0.73 4.82 -16.04
C PRO A 345 -0.27 5.12 -17.49
N GLY A 346 -1.08 5.86 -18.24
CA GLY A 346 -0.75 6.28 -19.60
C GLY A 346 0.42 7.26 -19.66
N LYS A 347 0.51 8.20 -18.70
CA LYS A 347 1.65 9.13 -18.57
C LYS A 347 2.95 8.37 -18.25
N LYS A 348 2.93 7.41 -17.32
CA LYS A 348 4.10 6.57 -17.00
C LYS A 348 4.55 5.75 -18.21
N SER A 349 3.61 5.16 -18.94
CA SER A 349 3.91 4.46 -20.21
C SER A 349 4.53 5.39 -21.28
N LEU A 350 4.06 6.64 -21.38
CA LEU A 350 4.70 7.63 -22.26
C LEU A 350 6.13 7.97 -21.81
N TYR A 351 6.34 8.14 -20.50
CA TYR A 351 7.67 8.42 -19.95
C TYR A 351 8.68 7.30 -20.25
N ILE A 352 8.28 6.03 -20.14
CA ILE A 352 9.10 4.88 -20.56
C ILE A 352 9.43 4.96 -22.05
N ARG A 353 8.43 5.20 -22.92
CA ARG A 353 8.65 5.26 -24.38
C ARG A 353 9.57 6.40 -24.82
N LEU A 354 9.70 7.43 -24.01
CA LEU A 354 10.62 8.54 -24.25
C LEU A 354 12.01 8.31 -23.63
N GLY A 355 12.24 7.15 -22.98
CA GLY A 355 13.54 6.76 -22.44
C GLY A 355 13.85 7.33 -21.06
N CYS A 356 12.84 7.59 -20.22
CA CYS A 356 13.03 8.02 -18.83
C CYS A 356 13.97 9.23 -18.65
N ARG A 357 13.81 10.27 -19.48
CA ARG A 357 14.73 11.41 -19.63
C ARG A 357 14.94 12.30 -18.39
N GLY A 358 14.24 12.03 -17.28
CA GLY A 358 14.32 12.82 -16.06
C GLY A 358 13.40 14.06 -16.02
N ASP A 359 12.51 14.22 -17.00
CA ASP A 359 11.50 15.28 -17.06
C ASP A 359 10.18 14.95 -16.32
N TRP A 360 10.14 13.85 -15.58
CA TRP A 360 8.99 13.49 -14.75
C TRP A 360 8.77 14.52 -13.62
N PRO A 361 7.52 14.91 -13.30
CA PRO A 361 6.24 14.45 -13.85
C PRO A 361 5.75 15.23 -15.09
N ASN A 362 6.47 16.28 -15.49
CA ASN A 362 6.09 17.20 -16.56
C ASN A 362 6.81 16.86 -17.87
N ILE A 363 6.36 15.79 -18.52
CA ILE A 363 6.97 15.25 -19.75
C ILE A 363 7.06 16.34 -20.83
N LYS A 364 8.28 16.63 -21.28
CA LYS A 364 8.62 17.63 -22.30
C LYS A 364 8.40 17.07 -23.71
N PRO A 365 8.22 17.93 -24.74
CA PRO A 365 8.03 17.45 -26.11
C PRO A 365 9.23 16.63 -26.63
N PRO A 366 9.03 15.82 -27.70
CA PRO A 366 10.13 15.18 -28.41
C PRO A 366 11.15 16.22 -28.89
N GLY A 367 12.45 15.94 -28.71
CA GLY A 367 13.54 16.87 -29.06
C GLY A 367 13.98 17.85 -27.96
N TRP A 368 13.31 17.85 -26.79
CA TRP A 368 13.86 18.51 -25.59
C TRP A 368 15.08 17.74 -25.07
N ASP A 369 16.17 18.47 -24.82
CA ASP A 369 17.41 17.94 -24.28
C ASP A 369 17.56 18.32 -22.79
N PRO A 370 17.61 17.35 -21.86
CA PRO A 370 17.84 17.61 -20.44
C PRO A 370 19.18 18.28 -20.14
N SER A 371 20.21 18.16 -20.99
CA SER A 371 21.50 18.86 -20.78
C SER A 371 21.49 20.34 -21.17
N GLY A 372 20.50 20.81 -21.92
CA GLY A 372 20.47 22.17 -22.48
C GLY A 372 20.11 23.28 -21.47
N GLU A 373 19.55 22.95 -20.31
CA GLU A 373 19.15 23.93 -19.28
C GLU A 373 20.30 24.29 -18.29
N GLY A 374 21.47 23.67 -18.42
CA GLY A 374 22.61 23.86 -17.52
C GLY A 374 23.49 25.10 -17.75
N ASP A 375 23.21 25.95 -18.74
CA ASP A 375 24.18 26.99 -19.16
C ASP A 375 23.57 28.34 -19.59
N ARG A 376 22.42 28.73 -19.05
CA ARG A 376 21.77 30.03 -19.38
C ARG A 376 21.30 30.84 -18.18
N SER A 377 22.05 30.79 -17.08
CA SER A 377 21.86 31.74 -15.97
C SER A 377 23.18 32.29 -15.46
N LEU A 378 24.07 32.66 -16.38
CA LEU A 378 25.09 33.67 -16.19
C LEU A 378 25.23 34.38 -17.55
N ASP A 379 25.35 35.69 -17.49
CA ASP A 379 25.56 36.64 -18.58
C ASP A 379 24.35 37.29 -19.28
N THR A 380 24.35 38.62 -19.16
CA THR A 380 23.62 39.68 -19.88
C THR A 380 22.16 39.89 -19.45
N GLN A 381 21.74 41.00 -18.84
CA GLN A 381 22.29 42.36 -18.70
C GLN A 381 21.62 43.07 -17.51
#